data_AF-A0A415C339-F1
#
_entry.id   AF-A0A415C339-F1
#
_cell.length_a   1.000
_cell.length_b   1.000
_cell.length_c   1.000
_cell.angle_alpha   90.00
_cell.angle_beta   90.00
_cell.angle_gamma   90.00
#
_symmetry.space_group_name_H-M   'P 1'
#
loop_
_entity.id
_entity.type
_entity.pdbx_description
1 polymer ?
#
loop_
_entity_poly.entity_id
_entity_poly.type
_entity_poly.pdbx_seq_one_letter_code
_entity_poly.pdbx_strand_id
1 'polypeptide(L)'
;MVPISQFGRGTASAQFTKVANGRPVTVLKNNEPMYFILNLHDYQRLNEMEEENKQLRDQLARQQVTNKEYTHSFDDPSQLEDYFDVL
;
A
#
# COMPACT_ATOMS: atom_id res chain seq x y z
N MET A 1 5.31 6.38 -17.45
CA MET A 1 3.97 6.98 -17.33
C MET A 1 3.44 7.28 -18.72
N VAL A 2 2.14 7.16 -18.94
CA VAL A 2 1.53 7.20 -20.27
C VAL A 2 0.18 7.92 -20.22
N PRO A 3 -0.10 8.92 -21.08
CA PRO A 3 -1.42 9.56 -21.14
C PRO A 3 -2.53 8.58 -21.53
N ILE A 4 -3.74 8.76 -20.99
CA ILE A 4 -4.91 7.91 -21.28
C ILE A 4 -5.26 7.86 -22.77
N SER A 5 -4.93 8.92 -23.53
CA SER A 5 -5.12 8.96 -24.99
C SER A 5 -4.33 7.89 -25.75
N GLN A 6 -3.20 7.41 -25.21
CA GLN A 6 -2.38 6.33 -25.79
C GLN A 6 -3.00 4.93 -25.59
N PHE A 7 -4.07 4.82 -24.80
CA PHE A 7 -4.85 3.60 -24.66
C PHE A 7 -6.01 3.51 -25.67
N GLY A 8 -6.11 4.47 -26.60
CA GLY A 8 -6.99 4.40 -27.77
C GLY A 8 -6.24 4.12 -29.07
N ARG A 9 -6.97 4.03 -30.19
CA ARG A 9 -6.43 4.05 -31.58
C ARG A 9 -5.31 3.05 -31.90
N GLY A 10 -5.31 1.88 -31.24
CA GLY A 10 -4.40 0.77 -31.53
C GLY A 10 -3.05 0.79 -30.79
N THR A 11 -2.72 1.85 -30.05
CA THR A 11 -1.44 1.95 -29.31
C THR A 11 -1.48 1.28 -27.93
N ALA A 12 -2.66 0.86 -27.46
CA ALA A 12 -2.85 0.20 -26.16
C ALA A 12 -2.05 -1.11 -26.05
N SER A 13 -2.02 -1.90 -27.13
CA SER A 13 -1.33 -3.19 -27.17
C SER A 13 0.14 -3.07 -26.76
N ALA A 14 0.85 -2.06 -27.28
CA ALA A 14 2.25 -1.82 -26.94
C ALA A 14 2.48 -1.48 -25.45
N GLN A 15 1.50 -0.84 -24.80
CA GLN A 15 1.60 -0.57 -23.35
C GLN A 15 1.33 -1.84 -22.54
N PHE A 16 0.35 -2.66 -22.94
CA PHE A 16 0.08 -3.94 -22.29
C PHE A 16 1.23 -4.94 -22.45
N THR A 17 1.92 -4.96 -23.60
CA THR A 17 3.14 -5.77 -23.79
C THR A 17 4.24 -5.38 -22.79
N LYS A 18 4.41 -4.09 -22.47
CA LYS A 18 5.36 -3.67 -21.43
C LYS A 18 4.99 -4.23 -20.08
N VAL A 19 3.71 -4.14 -19.70
CA VAL A 19 3.18 -4.67 -18.44
C VAL A 19 3.40 -6.18 -18.34
N ALA A 20 3.10 -6.92 -19.41
CA ALA A 20 3.34 -8.36 -19.49
C ALA A 20 4.82 -8.73 -19.30
N ASN A 21 5.74 -7.87 -19.73
CA ASN A 21 7.19 -8.03 -19.55
C ASN A 21 7.71 -7.47 -18.21
N GLY A 22 6.85 -7.34 -17.20
CA GLY A 22 7.24 -6.88 -15.86
C GLY A 22 7.50 -5.38 -15.75
N ARG A 23 7.04 -4.57 -16.72
CA ARG A 23 7.19 -3.11 -16.68
C ARG A 23 5.84 -2.45 -16.40
N PRO A 24 5.54 -2.08 -15.14
CA PRO A 24 4.27 -1.47 -14.79
C PRO A 24 4.09 -0.12 -15.48
N VAL A 25 2.84 0.25 -15.74
CA VAL A 25 2.49 1.49 -16.43
C VAL A 25 1.56 2.33 -15.58
N THR A 26 1.98 3.54 -15.24
CA THR A 26 1.09 4.58 -14.69
C THR A 26 0.38 5.30 -15.82
N VAL A 27 -0.95 5.31 -15.78
CA VAL A 27 -1.82 6.03 -16.72
C VAL A 27 -2.12 7.41 -16.18
N LEU A 28 -1.96 8.43 -17.03
CA LEU A 28 -2.19 9.83 -16.70
C LEU A 28 -3.44 10.37 -17.40
N LYS A 29 -4.24 11.20 -16.72
CA LYS A 29 -5.26 12.06 -17.34
C LYS A 29 -5.03 13.48 -16.86
N ASN A 30 -4.98 14.43 -17.80
CA ASN A 30 -4.68 15.83 -17.48
C ASN A 30 -3.39 15.99 -16.66
N ASN A 31 -2.37 15.18 -16.99
CA ASN A 31 -1.08 15.14 -16.30
C ASN A 31 -1.10 14.63 -14.85
N GLU A 32 -2.24 14.12 -14.38
CA GLU A 32 -2.38 13.50 -13.06
C GLU A 32 -2.46 11.97 -13.16
N PRO A 33 -1.82 11.22 -12.24
CA PRO A 33 -1.92 9.77 -12.21
C PRO A 33 -3.33 9.34 -11.84
N MET A 34 -3.95 8.53 -12.71
CA MET A 34 -5.30 8.02 -12.48
C MET A 34 -5.33 6.50 -12.23
N TYR A 35 -4.47 5.75 -12.93
CA TYR A 35 -4.42 4.30 -12.80
C TYR A 35 -2.99 3.77 -12.83
N PHE A 36 -2.80 2.59 -12.22
CA PHE A 36 -1.60 1.79 -12.33
C PHE A 36 -1.97 0.45 -12.95
N ILE A 37 -1.24 0.05 -13.99
CA ILE A 37 -1.43 -1.22 -14.66
C ILE A 37 -0.23 -2.09 -14.35
N LEU A 38 -0.49 -3.20 -13.67
CA LEU A 38 0.47 -4.23 -13.27
C LEU A 38 0.13 -5.54 -14.00
N ASN A 39 1.11 -6.44 -14.11
CA ASN A 39 0.77 -7.81 -14.45
C ASN A 39 0.20 -8.52 -13.21
N LEU A 40 -0.45 -9.66 -13.44
CA LEU A 40 -1.12 -10.40 -12.38
C LEU A 40 -0.14 -10.90 -11.31
N HIS A 41 1.05 -11.35 -11.70
CA HIS A 41 2.05 -11.86 -10.78
C HIS A 41 2.51 -10.80 -9.78
N ASP A 42 2.86 -9.60 -10.28
CA ASP A 42 3.30 -8.48 -9.44
C ASP A 42 2.17 -7.99 -8.53
N TYR A 43 0.93 -7.98 -9.01
CA TYR A 43 -0.23 -7.63 -8.19
C TYR A 43 -0.46 -8.65 -7.05
N GLN A 44 -0.36 -9.95 -7.34
CA GLN A 44 -0.48 -11.00 -6.33
C GLN A 44 0.62 -10.88 -5.28
N ARG A 45 1.87 -10.70 -5.72
CA ARG A 45 3.02 -10.53 -4.83
C ARG A 45 2.89 -9.30 -3.94
N LEU A 46 2.35 -8.19 -4.46
CA LEU A 46 2.10 -7.00 -3.65
C LEU A 46 1.14 -7.31 -2.50
N ASN A 47 0.03 -8.01 -2.78
CA ASN A 47 -0.94 -8.39 -1.75
C ASN A 47 -0.33 -9.35 -0.72
N GLU A 48 0.48 -10.31 -1.16
CA GLU A 48 1.21 -11.22 -0.26
C GLU A 48 2.14 -10.43 0.67
N MET A 49 2.91 -9.48 0.13
CA MET A 49 3.79 -8.63 0.92
C MET A 49 3.03 -7.73 1.91
N GLU A 50 1.86 -7.21 1.54
CA GLU A 50 1.01 -6.43 2.45
C GLU A 50 0.52 -7.27 3.63
N GLU A 51 0.10 -8.51 3.37
CA GLU A 51 -0.34 -9.44 4.41
C GLU A 51 0.82 -9.87 5.31
N GLU A 52 1.99 -10.19 4.74
CA GLU A 52 3.19 -10.48 5.52
C GLU A 52 3.60 -9.29 6.40
N ASN A 53 3.55 -8.06 5.86
CA ASN A 53 3.87 -6.86 6.61
C ASN A 53 2.90 -6.65 7.78
N LYS A 54 1.60 -6.88 7.54
CA LYS A 54 0.57 -6.83 8.59
C LYS A 54 0.89 -7.84 9.69
N GLN A 55 1.20 -9.09 9.33
CA GLN A 55 1.54 -10.13 10.30
C GLN A 55 2.80 -9.79 11.11
N LEU A 56 3.83 -9.25 10.47
CA LEU A 56 5.04 -8.80 11.16
C LEU A 56 4.76 -7.65 12.14
N ARG A 57 3.92 -6.69 11.75
CA ARG A 57 3.50 -5.61 12.65
C ARG A 57 2.72 -6.14 13.85
N ASP A 58 1.81 -7.08 13.63
CA ASP A 58 1.03 -7.71 14.70
C ASP A 58 1.95 -8.49 15.67
N GLN A 59 2.96 -9.21 15.14
CA GLN A 59 3.96 -9.90 15.95
C GLN A 59 4.81 -8.93 16.76
N LEU A 60 5.30 -7.85 16.14
CA LEU A 60 6.09 -6.83 16.80
C LEU A 60 5.31 -6.14 17.92
N ALA A 61 4.03 -5.82 17.70
CA ALA A 61 3.17 -5.24 18.73
C ALA A 61 3.01 -6.18 19.94
N ARG A 62 2.82 -7.49 19.71
CA ARG A 62 2.76 -8.49 20.80
C ARG A 62 4.08 -8.61 21.57
N GLN A 63 5.20 -8.52 20.87
CA GLN A 63 6.53 -8.53 21.50
C GLN A 63 6.76 -7.28 22.35
N GLN A 64 6.40 -6.10 21.85
CA GLN A 64 6.50 -4.84 22.62
C GLN A 64 5.68 -4.89 23.91
N VAL A 65 4.46 -5.45 23.87
CA VAL A 65 3.64 -5.64 25.07
C VAL A 65 4.31 -6.60 26.06
N THR A 66 4.89 -7.70 25.57
CA THR A 66 5.58 -8.70 26.40
C THR A 66 6.84 -8.12 27.05
N ASN A 67 7.63 -7.38 26.28
CA ASN A 67 8.89 -6.78 26.72
C ASN A 67 8.69 -5.49 27.52
N LYS A 68 7.44 -5.01 27.65
CA LYS A 68 7.09 -3.72 28.26
C LYS A 68 7.75 -2.52 27.57
N GLU A 69 7.97 -2.63 26.27
CA GLU A 69 8.55 -1.59 25.42
C GLU A 69 7.46 -0.64 24.91
N TYR A 70 6.68 -0.08 25.83
CA TYR A 70 5.66 0.92 25.54
C TYR A 70 5.89 2.16 26.39
N THR A 71 5.72 3.34 25.78
CA THR A 71 5.90 4.63 26.47
C THR A 71 4.77 4.92 27.46
N HIS A 72 3.57 4.42 27.15
CA HIS A 72 2.37 4.60 27.97
C HIS A 72 1.60 3.28 28.04
N SER A 73 1.08 2.96 29.22
CA SER A 73 0.12 1.88 29.44
C SER A 73 -1.11 2.47 30.12
N PHE A 74 -2.28 2.02 29.71
CA PHE A 74 -3.56 2.44 30.28
C PHE A 74 -4.22 1.22 30.90
N ASP A 75 -4.59 1.33 32.18
CA ASP A 75 -5.34 0.29 32.88
C ASP A 75 -6.85 0.45 32.70
N ASP A 76 -7.30 1.65 32.32
CA ASP A 76 -8.69 2.01 32.10
C ASP A 76 -8.86 2.88 30.83
N PRO A 77 -9.93 2.71 30.03
CA PRO A 77 -10.19 3.50 28.83
C PRO A 77 -10.28 5.02 29.07
N SER A 78 -10.70 5.49 30.24
CA SER A 78 -10.76 6.93 30.56
C SER A 78 -9.38 7.59 30.53
N GLN A 79 -8.33 6.85 30.90
CA GLN A 79 -6.95 7.35 30.89
C GLN A 79 -6.44 7.62 29.47
N LEU A 80 -7.05 7.00 28.46
CA LEU A 80 -6.75 7.23 27.05
C LEU A 80 -7.37 8.53 26.54
N GLU A 81 -8.57 8.90 27.01
CA GLU A 81 -9.20 10.20 26.69
C GLU A 81 -8.38 11.34 27.28
N ASP A 82 -7.98 11.23 28.55
CA ASP A 82 -7.12 12.23 29.22
C ASP A 82 -5.77 12.42 28.51
N TYR A 83 -5.21 11.37 27.90
CA TYR A 83 -3.95 11.48 27.15
C TYR A 83 -4.11 12.27 25.84
N PHE A 84 -5.22 12.10 25.13
CA PHE A 84 -5.48 12.84 23.89
C PHE A 84 -5.86 14.30 24.13
N ASP A 85 -6.48 14.62 25.27
CA ASP A 85 -6.86 15.98 25.63
C ASP A 85 -5.66 16.88 26.01
N VAL A 86 -4.51 16.28 26.33
CA VAL A 86 -3.28 16.99 26.76
C VAL A 86 -2.26 17.16 25.62
N LEU A 87 -2.53 16.59 24.43
CA LEU A 87 -1.72 16.73 23.20
C LEU A 87 -2.11 17.96 22.36
#